data_AF-A0A2E0QDG0-F1
#
_entry.id   AF-A0A2E0QDG0-F1
#
_cell.length_a   1.000
_cell.length_b   1.000
_cell.length_c   1.000
_cell.angle_alpha   90.00
_cell.angle_beta   90.00
_cell.angle_gamma   90.00
#
_symmetry.space_group_name_H-M   'P 1'
#
loop_
_entity.id
_entity.type
_entity.pdbx_description
1 polymer ?
#
loop_
_entity_poly.entity_id
_entity_poly.type
_entity_poly.pdbx_seq_one_letter_code
_entity_poly.pdbx_strand_id
1 'polypeptide(L)'
;MRLSVKNIYRLGIKELRSLYRDPVMLFMILWAFSASIYIAGTSISHDLHNASIAIVDEDQSPLSLRIRSAFLPPYFKQPDIIAFQDIDEGMDLDKYSFVLVIPE
;
A
#
# COMPACT_ATOMS: atom_id res chain seq x y z
N MET A 1 -5.32 -28.71 -42.41
CA MET A 1 -4.51 -29.04 -41.22
C MET A 1 -5.46 -29.50 -40.10
N ARG A 2 -5.72 -30.81 -39.97
CA ARG A 2 -6.59 -31.34 -38.89
C ARG A 2 -5.75 -31.41 -37.61
N LEU A 3 -5.81 -30.37 -36.77
CA LEU A 3 -5.27 -30.43 -35.42
C LEU A 3 -6.10 -31.45 -34.64
N SER A 4 -5.54 -32.66 -34.45
CA SER A 4 -6.19 -33.71 -33.69
C SER A 4 -6.12 -33.34 -32.21
N VAL A 5 -7.27 -32.99 -31.62
CA VAL A 5 -7.43 -32.67 -30.18
C VAL A 5 -6.76 -33.74 -29.31
N LYS A 6 -6.77 -35.00 -29.76
CA LYS A 6 -6.10 -36.14 -29.11
C LYS A 6 -4.57 -35.96 -29.02
N ASN A 7 -3.95 -35.37 -30.04
CA ASN A 7 -2.51 -35.10 -30.04
C ASN A 7 -2.18 -33.95 -29.09
N ILE A 8 -2.99 -32.88 -29.09
CA ILE A 8 -2.82 -31.73 -28.18
C ILE A 8 -2.93 -32.20 -26.72
N TYR A 9 -3.95 -33.01 -26.40
CA TYR A 9 -4.12 -33.57 -25.07
C TYR A 9 -2.93 -34.43 -24.63
N ARG A 10 -2.44 -35.31 -25.51
CA ARG A 10 -1.25 -36.15 -25.24
C ARG A 10 0.01 -35.31 -25.04
N LEU A 11 0.19 -34.26 -25.85
CA LEU A 11 1.31 -33.34 -25.70
C LEU A 11 1.22 -32.57 -24.38
N GLY A 12 0.05 -32.02 -24.05
CA GLY A 12 -0.18 -31.27 -22.81
C GLY A 12 0.14 -32.10 -21.57
N ILE A 13 -0.27 -33.37 -21.53
CA ILE A 13 0.10 -34.29 -20.44
C ILE A 13 1.61 -34.53 -20.38
N LYS A 14 2.28 -34.64 -21.54
CA LYS A 14 3.74 -34.82 -21.60
C LYS A 14 4.45 -33.63 -20.99
N GLU A 15 4.04 -32.42 -21.35
CA GLU A 15 4.63 -31.18 -20.86
C GLU A 15 4.36 -30.95 -19.37
N LEU A 16 3.14 -31.27 -18.87
CA LEU A 16 2.85 -31.20 -17.44
C LEU A 16 3.69 -32.18 -16.61
N ARG A 17 3.94 -33.40 -17.12
CA ARG A 17 4.87 -34.32 -16.46
C ARG A 17 6.32 -33.85 -16.52
N SER A 18 6.72 -33.19 -17.62
CA SER A 18 8.05 -32.60 -17.74
C SER A 18 8.23 -31.49 -16.71
N LEU A 19 7.24 -30.60 -16.60
CA LEU A 19 7.20 -29.52 -15.62
C LEU A 19 7.28 -30.05 -14.19
N TYR A 20 6.55 -31.13 -13.88
CA TYR A 20 6.58 -31.73 -12.54
C TYR A 20 7.97 -32.24 -12.12
N ARG A 21 8.83 -32.58 -13.09
CA ARG A 21 10.19 -33.07 -12.83
C ARG A 21 11.23 -31.95 -12.76
N ASP A 22 10.84 -30.71 -13.05
CA ASP A 22 11.70 -29.53 -12.92
C ASP A 22 11.33 -28.74 -11.66
N PRO A 23 12.01 -28.98 -10.51
CA PRO A 23 11.69 -28.33 -9.25
C PRO A 23 12.00 -26.83 -9.25
N VAL A 24 12.96 -26.36 -10.05
CA VAL A 24 13.32 -24.94 -10.13
C VAL A 24 12.20 -24.18 -10.83
N MET A 25 11.73 -24.70 -11.97
CA MET A 25 10.63 -24.09 -12.71
C MET A 25 9.33 -24.09 -11.90
N LEU A 26 9.02 -25.18 -11.18
CA LEU A 26 7.87 -25.22 -10.26
C LEU A 26 7.98 -24.17 -9.14
N PHE A 27 9.17 -24.05 -8.53
CA PHE A 27 9.41 -23.03 -7.51
C PHE A 27 9.19 -21.62 -8.06
N MET A 28 9.70 -21.32 -9.26
CA MET A 28 9.49 -20.02 -9.89
C MET A 28 8.02 -19.74 -10.20
N ILE A 29 7.24 -20.75 -10.62
CA ILE A 29 5.80 -20.62 -10.81
C ILE A 29 5.12 -20.28 -9.48
N LEU A 30 5.38 -21.05 -8.41
CA LEU A 30 4.79 -20.79 -7.10
C LEU A 30 5.19 -19.41 -6.56
N TRP A 31 6.46 -19.02 -6.74
CA TRP A 31 6.94 -17.71 -6.36
C TRP A 31 6.21 -16.60 -7.14
N ALA A 32 6.16 -16.68 -8.47
CA ALA A 32 5.57 -15.66 -9.33
C ALA A 32 4.05 -15.53 -9.14
N PHE A 33 3.35 -16.64 -8.92
CA PHE A 33 1.89 -16.67 -8.80
C PHE A 33 1.39 -16.67 -7.35
N SER A 34 2.27 -16.66 -6.34
CA SER A 34 1.85 -16.55 -4.94
C SER A 34 2.64 -15.47 -4.22
N ALA A 35 3.96 -15.68 -4.00
CA ALA A 35 4.77 -14.74 -3.23
C ALA A 35 4.82 -13.35 -3.87
N SER A 36 5.05 -13.26 -5.18
CA SER A 36 5.10 -11.99 -5.90
C SER A 36 3.77 -11.24 -5.87
N ILE A 37 2.64 -11.95 -5.99
CA ILE A 37 1.30 -11.35 -5.93
C ILE A 37 0.98 -10.92 -4.50
N TYR A 38 1.33 -11.74 -3.51
CA TYR A 38 1.14 -11.43 -2.10
C TYR A 38 1.94 -10.18 -1.70
N ILE A 39 3.21 -10.11 -2.09
CA ILE A 39 4.06 -8.93 -1.83
C ILE A 39 3.50 -7.72 -2.57
N ALA A 40 3.19 -7.83 -3.87
CA ALA A 40 2.62 -6.71 -4.62
C ALA A 40 1.28 -6.22 -4.07
N GLY A 41 0.41 -7.13 -3.59
CA GLY A 41 -0.88 -6.79 -3.01
C GLY A 41 -0.81 -6.28 -1.57
N THR A 42 0.17 -6.73 -0.79
CA THR A 42 0.34 -6.33 0.62
C THR A 42 1.19 -5.06 0.76
N SER A 43 2.15 -4.83 -0.15
CA SER A 43 3.01 -3.64 -0.16
C SER A 43 2.36 -2.41 -0.79
N ILE A 44 1.10 -2.51 -1.19
CA ILE A 44 0.28 -1.38 -1.61
C ILE A 44 -0.82 -1.17 -0.55
N SER A 45 -0.42 -0.91 0.69
CA SER A 45 -1.29 -0.17 1.62
C SER A 45 -1.36 1.28 1.15
N HIS A 46 -2.10 1.53 0.05
CA HIS A 46 -2.51 2.89 -0.33
C HIS A 46 -3.51 3.47 0.67
N ASP A 47 -4.09 2.64 1.53
CA ASP A 47 -4.94 3.09 2.62
C ASP A 47 -4.08 3.51 3.80
N LEU A 48 -3.98 4.83 3.98
CA LEU A 48 -3.44 5.50 5.16
C LEU A 48 -4.17 4.98 6.41
N HIS A 49 -3.63 3.97 7.07
CA HIS A 49 -4.18 3.43 8.31
C HIS A 49 -3.46 4.10 9.48
N ASN A 50 -4.21 4.85 10.32
CA ASN A 50 -3.67 5.49 11.52
C ASN A 50 -2.50 6.47 11.27
N ALA A 51 -2.49 7.18 10.14
CA ALA A 51 -1.48 8.23 9.95
C ALA A 51 -1.59 9.26 11.07
N SER A 52 -0.46 9.51 11.73
CA SER A 52 -0.28 10.63 12.63
C SER A 52 -0.16 11.90 11.80
N ILE A 53 -1.15 12.77 11.95
CA ILE A 53 -1.23 14.07 11.29
C ILE A 53 -1.05 15.17 12.33
N ALA A 54 -0.27 16.19 12.00
CA ALA A 54 -0.19 17.43 12.78
C ALA A 54 -0.79 18.59 11.98
N ILE A 55 -1.36 19.57 12.67
CA ILE A 55 -1.97 20.76 12.08
C ILE A 55 -1.29 21.99 12.66
N VAL A 56 -0.83 22.88 11.77
CA VAL A 56 -0.36 24.23 12.09
C VAL A 56 -1.44 25.20 11.64
N ASP A 57 -2.06 25.89 12.58
CA ASP A 57 -3.19 26.79 12.35
C ASP A 57 -2.78 28.23 12.68
N GLU A 58 -2.37 28.98 11.65
CA GLU A 58 -1.98 30.39 11.78
C GLU A 58 -3.19 31.33 11.66
N ASP A 59 -4.20 30.95 10.87
CA ASP A 59 -5.45 31.70 10.63
C ASP A 59 -6.42 31.69 11.83
N GLN A 60 -6.50 30.58 12.58
CA GLN A 60 -7.40 30.39 13.73
C GLN A 60 -8.88 30.70 13.44
N SER A 61 -9.29 30.68 12.18
CA SER A 61 -10.65 31.02 11.78
C SER A 61 -11.66 29.93 12.15
N PRO A 62 -12.96 30.27 12.22
CA PRO A 62 -14.02 29.27 12.41
C PRO A 62 -14.04 28.17 11.35
N LEU A 63 -13.51 28.45 10.15
CA LEU A 63 -13.37 27.48 9.07
C LEU A 63 -12.22 26.49 9.36
N SER A 64 -11.06 27.01 9.78
CA SER A 64 -9.90 26.21 10.18
C SER A 64 -10.26 25.18 11.28
N LEU A 65 -11.01 25.62 12.30
CA LEU A 65 -11.50 24.74 13.37
C LEU A 65 -12.42 23.61 12.86
N ARG A 66 -13.21 23.86 11.81
CA ARG A 66 -14.05 22.82 11.19
C ARG A 66 -13.21 21.82 10.40
N ILE A 67 -12.20 22.29 9.67
CA ILE A 67 -11.27 21.43 8.93
C ILE A 67 -10.53 20.51 9.91
N ARG A 68 -10.07 21.03 11.05
CA ARG A 68 -9.47 20.22 12.12
C ARG A 68 -10.38 19.09 12.60
N SER A 69 -11.67 19.37 12.74
CA SER A 69 -12.65 18.37 13.22
C SER A 69 -13.05 17.32 12.16
N ALA A 70 -12.66 17.50 10.90
CA ALA A 70 -13.01 16.59 9.81
C ALA A 70 -12.09 15.35 9.73
N PHE A 71 -10.93 15.37 10.41
CA PHE A 71 -10.03 14.23 10.46
C PHE A 71 -10.47 13.23 11.53
N LEU A 72 -11.11 12.14 11.10
CA LEU A 72 -11.68 11.11 11.97
C LEU A 72 -11.03 9.73 11.73
N PRO A 73 -11.02 8.85 12.75
CA PRO A 73 -10.65 7.45 12.60
C PRO A 73 -11.61 6.71 11.64
N PRO A 74 -11.16 5.63 10.96
CA PRO A 74 -9.90 4.89 11.12
C PRO A 74 -8.71 5.42 10.29
N TYR A 75 -8.92 6.43 9.45
CA TYR A 75 -7.91 6.91 8.51
C TYR A 75 -6.86 7.80 9.18
N PHE A 76 -7.29 8.70 10.06
CA PHE A 76 -6.41 9.63 10.76
C PHE A 76 -6.55 9.49 12.28
N LYS A 77 -5.41 9.57 12.98
CA LYS A 77 -5.43 9.80 14.43
C LYS A 77 -5.89 11.23 14.72
N GLN A 78 -6.30 11.48 15.96
CA GLN A 78 -6.63 12.84 16.39
C GLN A 78 -5.42 13.75 16.11
N PRO A 79 -5.61 14.85 15.35
CA PRO A 79 -4.50 15.70 14.95
C PRO A 79 -3.93 16.45 16.15
N ASP A 80 -2.61 16.43 16.28
CA ASP A 80 -1.89 17.29 17.21
C ASP A 80 -1.76 18.70 16.63
N ILE A 81 -1.88 19.71 17.48
CA ILE A 81 -1.65 21.11 17.09
C ILE A 81 -0.22 21.45 17.46
N ILE A 82 0.59 21.76 16.45
CA ILE A 82 2.01 22.09 16.63
C ILE A 82 2.27 23.51 16.10
N ALA A 83 3.36 24.15 16.54
CA ALA A 83 3.80 25.40 15.95
C ALA A 83 4.57 25.13 14.65
N PHE A 84 4.64 26.13 13.75
CA PHE A 84 5.34 26.01 12.47
C PHE A 84 6.81 25.59 12.62
N GLN A 85 7.47 26.02 13.70
CA GLN A 85 8.86 25.67 14.03
C GLN A 85 9.06 24.20 14.42
N ASP A 86 8.01 23.51 14.88
CA ASP A 86 8.09 22.13 15.39
C ASP A 86 7.82 21.09 14.30
N ILE A 87 7.55 21.54 13.06
CA ILE A 87 7.26 20.69 11.90
C ILE A 87 8.46 19.77 11.61
N ASP A 88 9.64 20.37 11.42
CA ASP A 88 10.84 19.65 11.01
C ASP A 88 11.25 18.63 12.07
N GLU A 89 11.27 19.01 13.35
CA GLU A 89 11.58 18.09 14.45
C GLU A 89 10.54 16.95 14.55
N GLY A 90 9.25 17.27 14.36
CA GLY A 90 8.17 16.28 14.42
C GLY A 90 8.23 15.26 13.28
N MET A 91 8.62 15.69 12.08
CA MET A 91 8.78 14.81 10.92
C MET A 91 10.08 14.00 10.98
N ASP A 92 11.20 14.61 11.41
CA ASP A 92 12.50 13.93 11.55
C ASP A 92 12.49 12.84 12.62
N LEU A 93 11.64 12.99 13.65
CA LEU A 93 11.43 11.99 14.69
C LEU A 93 10.35 10.94 14.34
N ASP A 94 9.87 10.92 13.09
CA ASP A 94 8.77 10.06 12.61
C ASP A 94 7.49 10.16 13.47
N LYS A 95 7.30 11.28 14.20
CA LYS A 95 6.09 11.48 15.02
C LYS A 95 4.88 11.73 14.13
N TYR A 96 5.07 12.43 13.02
CA TYR A 96 4.02 12.80 12.07
C TYR A 96 4.37 12.34 10.66
N SER A 97 3.43 11.68 9.98
CA SER A 97 3.57 11.32 8.57
C SER A 97 3.21 12.47 7.63
N PHE A 98 2.33 13.37 8.08
CA PHE A 98 1.89 14.54 7.33
C PHE A 98 1.66 15.72 8.26
N VAL A 99 1.96 16.91 7.77
CA VAL A 99 1.66 18.17 8.45
C VAL A 99 0.81 19.04 7.52
N LEU A 100 -0.33 19.50 8.02
CA LEU A 100 -1.20 20.45 7.32
C LEU A 100 -0.95 21.85 7.88
N VAL A 101 -0.48 22.76 7.03
CA VAL A 101 -0.30 24.18 7.37
C VAL A 101 -1.49 24.95 6.80
N ILE A 102 -2.20 25.66 7.68
CA ILE A 102 -3.27 26.59 7.33
C ILE A 102 -2.69 28.01 7.50
N PRO A 103 -2.24 28.64 6.39
CA PRO A 103 -1.70 29.99 6.43
C PRO A 103 -2.83 31.01 6.68
N GLU A 104 -2.42 32.23 7.04
CA GLU A 104 -3.31 33.40 7.18
C GLU A 104 -4.15 33.73 5.93
#